data_AF-A0A915CZ84-F1
#
_entry.id   AF-A0A915CZ84-F1
#
_cell.length_a   1.000
_cell.length_b   1.000
_cell.length_c   1.000
_cell.angle_alpha   90.00
_cell.angle_beta   90.00
_cell.angle_gamma   90.00
#
_symmetry.space_group_name_H-M   'P 1'
#
loop_
_entity.id
_entity.type
_entity.pdbx_description
1 polymer ?
#
loop_
_entity_poly.entity_id
_entity_poly.type
_entity_poly.pdbx_seq_one_letter_code
_entity_poly.pdbx_strand_id
1 'polypeptide(L)'
;MCISFVKISGRTSNVVKHTVWVYKISDAYSTGSSIMPQKRNADAAELIRAKTGRINGNLVCLLTVLKALPLSYSKDLQEDKECLFDTADNLMLMLKTMTGMFAGMSINKEQMKEAAGAGFSTATDWQIG
;
A
#
# COMPACT_ATOMS: atom_id res chain seq x y z
N MET A 1 -15.02 -2.92 1.11
CA MET A 1 -13.98 -1.86 1.19
C MET A 1 -12.68 -2.39 1.81
N CYS A 2 -12.67 -2.93 3.04
CA CYS A 2 -11.47 -3.43 3.73
C CYS A 2 -10.60 -4.46 2.95
N ILE A 3 -11.20 -5.38 2.20
CA ILE A 3 -10.47 -6.38 1.39
C ILE A 3 -9.60 -5.72 0.30
N SER A 4 -10.10 -4.63 -0.30
CA SER A 4 -9.33 -3.87 -1.29
C SER A 4 -8.08 -3.24 -0.68
N PHE A 5 -8.09 -2.90 0.62
CA PHE A 5 -6.94 -2.29 1.31
C PHE A 5 -5.82 -3.29 1.60
N VAL A 6 -6.14 -4.54 1.93
CA VAL A 6 -5.13 -5.60 2.05
C VAL A 6 -4.38 -5.77 0.72
N LYS A 7 -5.11 -5.68 -0.40
CA LYS A 7 -4.54 -5.75 -1.75
C LYS A 7 -3.66 -4.53 -2.08
N ILE A 8 -4.08 -3.34 -1.69
CA ILE A 8 -3.31 -2.09 -1.81
C ILE A 8 -2.01 -2.17 -0.99
N SER A 9 -2.10 -2.63 0.26
CA SER A 9 -0.95 -2.85 1.16
C SER A 9 0.05 -3.87 0.60
N GLY A 10 -0.45 -4.96 0.02
CA GLY A 10 0.39 -5.94 -0.68
C GLY A 10 1.13 -5.34 -1.87
N ARG A 11 0.45 -4.52 -2.69
CA ARG A 11 1.06 -3.81 -3.82
C ARG A 11 2.12 -2.81 -3.37
N THR A 12 1.90 -2.04 -2.31
CA THR A 12 2.93 -1.15 -1.76
C THR A 12 4.14 -1.90 -1.23
N SER A 13 3.94 -3.06 -0.63
CA SER A 13 5.04 -3.88 -0.11
C SER A 13 5.98 -4.34 -1.22
N ASN A 14 5.44 -4.67 -2.39
CA ASN A 14 6.24 -5.00 -3.57
C ASN A 14 6.99 -3.78 -4.13
N VAL A 15 6.36 -2.60 -4.15
CA VAL A 15 7.04 -1.36 -4.54
C VAL A 15 8.23 -1.11 -3.61
N VAL A 16 8.04 -1.12 -2.29
CA VAL A 16 9.13 -0.92 -1.30
C VAL A 16 10.28 -1.91 -1.49
N LYS A 17 9.99 -3.21 -1.65
CA LYS A 17 11.03 -4.25 -1.84
C LYS A 17 11.85 -4.06 -3.12
N HIS A 18 11.23 -3.57 -4.18
CA HIS A 18 11.83 -3.52 -5.51
C HIS A 18 12.20 -2.08 -5.96
N THR A 19 12.07 -1.07 -5.08
CA THR A 19 12.40 0.34 -5.36
C THR A 19 13.89 0.55 -5.66
N VAL A 20 14.77 -0.30 -5.14
CA VAL A 20 16.23 -0.12 -5.36
C VAL A 20 16.71 -0.73 -6.69
N TRP A 21 16.00 -1.74 -7.21
CA TRP A 21 16.49 -2.59 -8.30
C TRP A 21 15.57 -2.65 -9.53
N VAL A 22 14.29 -2.30 -9.42
CA VAL A 22 13.32 -2.43 -10.52
C VAL A 22 12.58 -1.14 -10.79
N TYR A 23 12.22 -0.40 -9.73
CA TYR A 23 11.37 0.78 -9.81
C TYR A 23 12.09 2.04 -9.34
N LYS A 24 12.35 3.00 -10.24
CA LYS A 24 12.77 4.35 -9.85
C LYS A 24 11.53 5.19 -9.58
N ILE A 25 11.37 5.65 -8.34
CA ILE A 25 10.29 6.55 -7.91
C ILE A 25 10.77 8.00 -8.01
N SER A 26 9.88 8.92 -8.39
CA SER A 26 10.20 10.35 -8.45
C SER A 26 10.45 10.95 -7.06
N ASP A 27 11.35 11.94 -6.98
CA ASP A 27 11.71 12.63 -5.73
C ASP A 27 10.53 13.23 -4.95
N ALA A 28 9.40 13.52 -5.60
CA ALA A 28 8.17 13.97 -4.93
C ALA A 28 7.53 12.91 -4.01
N TYR A 29 7.84 11.63 -4.21
CA TYR A 29 7.27 10.49 -3.47
C TYR A 29 8.32 9.63 -2.77
N SER A 30 9.59 10.06 -2.78
CA SER A 30 10.69 9.35 -2.15
C SER A 30 11.73 10.31 -1.56
N THR A 31 12.12 10.09 -0.32
CA THR A 31 13.21 10.85 0.31
C THR A 31 14.55 10.20 0.01
N GLY A 32 15.56 11.01 -0.32
CA GLY A 32 16.95 10.56 -0.44
C GLY A 32 17.67 10.62 0.90
N SER A 33 18.55 9.66 1.16
CA SER A 33 19.48 9.77 2.28
C SER A 33 20.58 10.79 1.94
N SER A 34 20.82 11.76 2.83
CA SER A 34 21.91 12.74 2.68
C SER A 34 23.31 12.11 2.66
N ILE A 35 23.45 10.87 3.16
CA ILE A 35 24.70 10.10 3.22
C ILE A 35 24.86 9.12 2.04
N MET A 36 23.74 8.72 1.41
CA MET A 36 23.72 7.73 0.33
C MET A 36 22.84 8.23 -0.83
N PRO A 37 23.43 8.89 -1.84
CA PRO A 37 22.70 9.51 -2.95
C PRO A 37 21.88 8.51 -3.80
N GLN A 38 22.35 7.26 -3.89
CA GLN A 38 21.64 6.17 -4.57
C GLN A 38 20.49 5.55 -3.76
N LYS A 39 20.45 5.77 -2.44
CA LYS A 39 19.42 5.18 -1.57
C LYS A 39 18.22 6.10 -1.49
N ARG A 40 17.16 5.74 -2.23
CA ARG A 40 15.85 6.38 -2.18
C ARG A 40 14.90 5.51 -1.36
N ASN A 41 14.25 6.12 -0.38
CA ASN A 41 13.23 5.47 0.45
C ASN A 41 11.84 5.73 -0.15
N ALA A 42 11.04 4.68 -0.31
CA ALA A 42 9.68 4.79 -0.82
C ALA A 42 8.69 5.19 0.30
N ASP A 43 8.90 6.36 0.91
CA ASP A 43 8.15 6.80 2.10
C ASP A 43 6.64 6.84 1.85
N ALA A 44 6.23 7.23 0.64
CA ALA A 44 4.84 7.21 0.21
C ALA A 44 4.22 5.81 0.31
N ALA A 45 4.93 4.78 -0.16
CA ALA A 45 4.47 3.39 -0.10
C ALA A 45 4.47 2.85 1.34
N GLU A 46 5.45 3.25 2.17
CA GLU A 46 5.50 2.87 3.58
C GLU A 46 4.34 3.47 4.38
N LEU A 47 4.01 4.73 4.15
CA LEU A 47 2.88 5.41 4.80
C LEU A 47 1.53 4.80 4.40
N ILE A 48 1.34 4.49 3.11
CA ILE A 48 0.12 3.81 2.63
C ILE A 48 -0.03 2.44 3.30
N ARG A 49 1.06 1.68 3.45
CA ARG A 49 1.05 0.40 4.17
C ARG A 49 0.63 0.59 5.62
N ALA A 50 1.19 1.57 6.33
CA ALA A 50 0.85 1.85 7.73
C ALA A 50 -0.62 2.27 7.91
N LYS A 51 -1.17 3.09 7.01
CA LYS A 51 -2.57 3.55 7.06
C LYS A 51 -3.60 2.41 6.96
N THR A 52 -3.22 1.27 6.39
CA THR A 52 -4.08 0.07 6.38
C THR A 52 -4.43 -0.39 7.80
N GLY A 53 -3.50 -0.26 8.75
CA GLY A 53 -3.76 -0.58 10.16
C GLY A 53 -4.82 0.32 10.80
N ARG A 54 -4.76 1.62 10.53
CA ARG A 54 -5.74 2.61 11.03
C ARG A 54 -7.16 2.31 10.53
N ILE A 55 -7.30 2.02 9.24
CA ILE A 55 -8.59 1.69 8.63
C ILE A 55 -9.20 0.42 9.22
N ASN A 56 -8.37 -0.60 9.47
CA ASN A 56 -8.84 -1.81 10.15
C ASN A 56 -9.25 -1.53 11.60
N GLY A 57 -8.53 -0.65 12.30
CA GLY A 57 -8.91 -0.19 13.64
C GLY A 57 -10.29 0.47 13.65
N ASN A 58 -10.55 1.39 12.71
CA ASN A 58 -11.85 2.06 12.57
C ASN A 58 -12.98 1.07 12.27
N LEU A 59 -12.72 0.04 11.44
CA LEU A 59 -13.69 -1.02 11.19
C LEU A 59 -14.04 -1.78 12.47
N VAL A 60 -13.03 -2.22 13.23
CA VAL A 60 -13.23 -2.97 14.47
C VAL A 60 -13.96 -2.11 15.51
N CYS A 61 -13.62 -0.83 15.60
CA CYS A 61 -14.30 0.14 16.46
C CYS A 61 -15.79 0.20 16.11
N LEU A 62 -16.12 0.46 14.83
CA LEU A 62 -17.51 0.57 14.38
C LEU A 62 -18.31 -0.71 14.60
N LEU A 63 -17.71 -1.88 14.31
CA LEU A 63 -18.36 -3.18 14.58
C LEU A 63 -18.61 -3.40 16.07
N THR A 64 -17.76 -2.85 16.94
CA THR A 64 -17.91 -2.95 18.39
C THR A 64 -19.01 -2.02 18.88
N VAL A 65 -19.07 -0.78 18.38
CA VAL A 65 -20.17 0.15 18.68
C VAL A 65 -21.50 -0.47 18.25
N LEU A 66 -21.56 -1.09 17.07
CA LEU A 66 -22.77 -1.72 16.54
C LEU A 66 -23.18 -3.02 17.25
N LYS A 67 -22.28 -3.63 18.03
CA LYS A 67 -22.52 -4.94 18.65
C LYS A 67 -23.59 -4.84 19.73
N ALA A 68 -24.63 -5.64 19.61
CA ALA A 68 -25.70 -5.81 20.60
C ALA A 68 -26.50 -4.53 20.91
N LEU A 69 -26.56 -3.58 19.97
CA LEU A 69 -27.47 -2.44 20.07
C LEU A 69 -28.93 -2.91 19.95
N PRO A 70 -29.79 -2.60 20.93
CA PRO A 70 -31.23 -2.80 20.79
C PRO A 70 -31.78 -1.84 19.72
N LEU A 71 -32.82 -2.28 19.00
CA LEU A 71 -33.56 -1.41 18.10
C LEU A 71 -34.44 -0.44 18.93
N SER A 72 -34.69 0.81 18.53
CA SER A 72 -34.27 1.51 17.31
C SER A 72 -33.10 2.48 17.59
N TYR A 73 -33.15 3.74 17.14
CA TYR A 73 -32.08 4.73 17.33
C TYR A 73 -31.50 4.75 18.76
N SER A 74 -30.17 4.69 18.86
CA SER A 74 -29.43 4.88 20.10
C SER A 74 -28.39 5.99 19.96
N LYS A 75 -28.06 6.67 21.07
CA LYS A 75 -27.10 7.76 21.11
C LYS A 75 -25.65 7.28 20.84
N ASP A 76 -25.37 6.01 21.07
CA ASP A 76 -24.09 5.35 20.75
C ASP A 76 -23.72 5.48 19.26
N LEU A 77 -24.73 5.61 18.37
CA LEU A 77 -24.52 5.86 16.95
C LEU A 77 -23.95 7.26 16.64
N GLN A 78 -23.60 8.07 17.64
CA GLN A 78 -22.82 9.29 17.39
C GLN A 78 -21.36 8.99 17.04
N GLU A 79 -20.83 7.85 17.50
CA GLU A 79 -19.44 7.42 17.27
C GLU A 79 -19.19 6.91 15.84
N ASP A 80 -20.24 6.76 15.02
CA ASP A 80 -20.13 6.23 13.66
C ASP A 80 -19.38 7.17 12.71
N LYS A 81 -19.65 8.47 12.83
CA LYS A 81 -19.16 9.53 11.94
C LYS A 81 -17.66 9.68 11.98
N GLU A 82 -17.06 9.70 13.17
CA GLU A 82 -15.62 9.93 13.30
C GLU A 82 -14.83 8.81 12.62
N CYS A 83 -15.21 7.55 12.89
CA CYS A 83 -14.59 6.37 12.27
C CYS A 83 -14.78 6.36 10.75
N LEU A 84 -15.97 6.77 10.28
CA LEU A 84 -16.29 6.80 8.85
C LEU A 84 -15.50 7.91 8.11
N PHE A 85 -15.52 9.14 8.63
CA PHE A 85 -14.86 10.28 8.01
C PHE A 85 -13.34 10.12 8.02
N ASP A 86 -12.75 9.69 9.15
CA ASP A 86 -11.31 9.40 9.21
C ASP A 86 -10.90 8.34 8.19
N THR A 87 -11.71 7.29 8.01
CA THR A 87 -11.46 6.25 7.01
C THR A 87 -11.55 6.80 5.59
N ALA A 88 -12.55 7.63 5.29
CA ALA A 88 -12.76 8.23 3.97
C ALA A 88 -11.60 9.17 3.58
N ASP A 89 -11.18 10.04 4.50
CA ASP A 89 -10.09 10.99 4.28
C ASP A 89 -8.75 10.28 4.05
N ASN A 90 -8.45 9.28 4.89
CA ASN A 90 -7.25 8.47 4.73
C ASN A 90 -7.27 7.68 3.41
N LEU A 91 -8.42 7.14 3.01
CA LEU A 91 -8.56 6.45 1.73
C LEU A 91 -8.31 7.39 0.54
N MET A 92 -8.92 8.58 0.53
CA MET A 92 -8.74 9.52 -0.56
C MET A 92 -7.27 9.97 -0.68
N LEU A 93 -6.61 10.20 0.45
CA LEU A 93 -5.18 10.51 0.48
C LEU A 93 -4.34 9.34 -0.06
N MET A 94 -4.59 8.12 0.40
CA MET A 94 -3.86 6.93 -0.07
C MET A 94 -4.00 6.71 -1.57
N LEU A 95 -5.22 6.89 -2.12
CA LEU A 95 -5.47 6.75 -3.55
C LEU A 95 -4.72 7.81 -4.35
N LYS A 96 -4.82 9.09 -3.97
CA LYS A 96 -4.10 10.19 -4.63
C LYS A 96 -2.59 9.96 -4.63
N THR A 97 -2.03 9.58 -3.48
CA THR A 97 -0.60 9.31 -3.35
C THR A 97 -0.18 8.10 -4.17
N MET A 98 -0.96 7.01 -4.18
CA MET A 98 -0.69 5.86 -5.04
C MET A 98 -0.68 6.24 -6.52
N THR A 99 -1.71 6.93 -6.98
CA THR A 99 -1.83 7.31 -8.40
C THR A 99 -0.68 8.19 -8.85
N GLY A 100 -0.28 9.16 -8.01
CA GLY A 100 0.88 10.01 -8.30
C GLY A 100 2.20 9.23 -8.30
N MET A 101 2.38 8.35 -7.33
CA MET A 101 3.57 7.49 -7.24
C MET A 101 3.70 6.59 -8.47
N PHE A 102 2.61 5.95 -8.93
CA PHE A 102 2.64 5.12 -10.14
C PHE A 102 2.86 5.94 -11.42
N ALA A 103 2.29 7.15 -11.51
CA ALA A 103 2.50 8.03 -12.66
C ALA A 103 3.97 8.51 -12.77
N GLY A 104 4.62 8.76 -11.64
CA GLY A 104 6.04 9.18 -11.56
C GLY A 104 7.05 8.02 -11.51
N MET A 105 6.60 6.77 -11.65
CA MET A 105 7.46 5.60 -11.55
C MET A 105 8.07 5.24 -12.91
N SER A 106 9.36 4.95 -12.92
CA SER A 106 10.07 4.43 -14.10
C SER A 106 10.60 3.03 -13.83
N ILE A 107 10.50 2.17 -14.84
CA ILE A 107 10.87 0.75 -14.74
C ILE A 107 12.20 0.52 -15.45
N ASN A 108 13.16 -0.09 -14.76
CA ASN A 108 14.41 -0.53 -15.37
C ASN A 108 14.24 -1.90 -16.03
N LYS A 109 13.94 -1.91 -17.34
CA LYS A 109 13.67 -3.13 -18.10
C LYS A 109 14.88 -4.07 -18.20
N GLU A 110 16.09 -3.53 -18.23
CA GLU A 110 17.32 -4.32 -18.36
C GLU A 110 17.58 -5.14 -17.10
N GLN A 111 17.50 -4.51 -15.92
CA GLN A 111 17.64 -5.21 -14.64
C GLN A 111 16.49 -6.21 -14.41
N MET A 112 15.27 -5.89 -14.87
CA MET A 112 14.16 -6.84 -14.83
C MET A 112 14.41 -8.09 -15.67
N LYS A 113 15.02 -7.92 -16.85
CA LYS A 113 15.35 -9.03 -17.76
C LYS A 113 16.47 -9.91 -17.18
N GLU A 114 17.49 -9.30 -16.60
CA GLU A 114 18.58 -10.00 -15.94
C GLU A 114 18.08 -10.79 -14.72
N ALA A 115 17.24 -10.18 -13.88
CA ALA A 115 16.63 -10.84 -12.73
C ALA A 115 15.71 -12.00 -13.13
N ALA A 116 15.02 -11.91 -14.27
CA ALA A 116 14.18 -13.00 -14.80
C ALA A 116 14.99 -14.17 -15.36
N GLY A 117 16.22 -13.93 -15.81
CA GLY A 117 17.15 -14.99 -16.25
C GLY A 117 17.93 -15.65 -15.10
N ALA A 118 17.97 -15.00 -13.93
CA ALA A 118 18.67 -15.50 -12.76
C ALA A 118 17.80 -16.50 -11.98
N GLY A 119 18.37 -17.65 -11.61
CA GLY A 119 17.72 -18.62 -10.71
C GLY A 119 17.06 -19.82 -11.38
N PHE A 120 17.50 -20.22 -12.59
CA PHE A 120 16.99 -21.40 -13.31
C PHE A 120 15.46 -21.36 -13.53
N SER A 121 14.88 -20.19 -13.72
CA SER A 121 13.42 -20.01 -13.82
C SER A 121 12.80 -20.74 -15.01
N THR A 122 13.59 -21.05 -16.04
CA THR A 122 13.20 -21.86 -17.21
C THR A 122 13.41 -23.37 -17.01
N ALA A 123 13.92 -23.83 -15.87
CA ALA A 123 14.14 -25.26 -15.62
C ALA A 123 12.82 -26.04 -15.54
N THR A 124 11.72 -25.39 -15.17
CA THR A 124 10.39 -26.00 -15.17
C THR A 124 9.86 -26.20 -16.58
N ASP A 125 10.15 -25.28 -17.51
CA ASP A 125 9.82 -25.44 -18.93
C ASP A 125 10.64 -26.57 -19.59
N TRP A 126 11.88 -26.77 -19.13
CA TRP A 126 12.79 -27.80 -19.66
C TRP A 126 12.38 -29.24 -19.30
N GLN A 127 11.64 -29.45 -18.21
CA GLN A 127 11.20 -30.79 -17.77
C GLN A 127 9.92 -31.27 -18.47
N ILE A 128 9.27 -30.44 -19.29
CA ILE A 128 7.99 -30.73 -19.96
C ILE A 128 8.17 -30.86 -21.50
N GLY A 129 9.41 -30.95 -21.98
CA GLY A 129 9.75 -31.17 -23.41
C GLY A 129 10.07 -32.60 -23.75
#